data_AF-A0A8H7PLD2-F1
#
_entry.id   AF-A0A8H7PLD2-F1
#
_cell.length_a   1.000
_cell.length_b   1.000
_cell.length_c   1.000
_cell.angle_alpha   90.00
_cell.angle_beta   90.00
_cell.angle_gamma   90.00
#
_symmetry.space_group_name_H-M   'P 1'
#
loop_
_entity.id
_entity.type
_entity.pdbx_description
1 polymer ?
#
loop_
_entity_poly.entity_id
_entity_poly.type
_entity_poly.pdbx_seq_one_letter_code
_entity_poly.pdbx_strand_id
1 'polypeptide(L)'
;MDMLTLGQASCLVLGYPPNEPGQQKKAIKYLCKCGLIAVYLRGNDPFRPMAIGMEVYNRDPYNYISYSDSPRILEEDASHSQSQHNAIDDSFNYGAEGFLADSFDSISAYWSHLQKNSDLMTIGYAMTSSTSEIGASRVTLLQLMIDKLYLRGKCVEVFVSPCCLVNQPILERDCPRANETLALLKGCQGDITDLTLKVHDTQRGIRLVIIDYAGLSTSPEDIQKFLRTYKNIKEIAIGHGSSFEILSRLKLLKTDSI
;
A
#
# COMPACT_ATOMS: atom_id res chain seq x y z
N MET A 1 -32.58 11.22 7.44
CA MET A 1 -31.79 9.99 7.62
C MET A 1 -30.53 10.38 8.36
N ASP A 2 -30.20 9.66 9.44
CA ASP A 2 -29.04 9.98 10.25
C ASP A 2 -27.76 9.65 9.48
N MET A 3 -26.87 10.64 9.35
CA MET A 3 -25.55 10.44 8.75
C MET A 3 -24.74 9.47 9.62
N LEU A 4 -23.92 8.63 8.99
CA LEU A 4 -23.00 7.75 9.72
C LEU A 4 -22.11 8.56 10.66
N THR A 5 -21.86 8.04 11.86
CA THR A 5 -20.79 8.57 12.73
C THR A 5 -19.42 8.15 12.20
N LEU A 6 -18.36 8.83 12.65
CA LEU A 6 -16.98 8.43 12.35
C LEU A 6 -16.71 6.97 12.74
N GLY A 7 -17.29 6.52 13.85
CA GLY A 7 -17.23 5.13 14.30
C GLY A 7 -17.86 4.16 13.31
N GLN A 8 -19.11 4.44 12.90
CA GLN A 8 -19.83 3.60 11.94
C GLN A 8 -19.14 3.58 10.58
N ALA A 9 -18.70 4.74 10.10
CA ALA A 9 -17.96 4.87 8.85
C ALA A 9 -16.63 4.10 8.89
N SER A 10 -15.88 4.22 9.98
CA SER A 10 -14.63 3.49 10.17
C SER A 10 -14.85 1.97 10.18
N CYS A 11 -15.94 1.51 10.79
CA CYS A 11 -16.32 0.09 10.73
C CYS A 11 -16.58 -0.36 9.29
N LEU A 12 -17.36 0.38 8.51
CA LEU A 12 -17.67 0.01 7.13
C LEU A 12 -16.41 -0.04 6.25
N VAL A 13 -15.48 0.91 6.43
CA VAL A 13 -14.18 0.92 5.73
C VAL A 13 -13.36 -0.35 6.03
N LEU A 14 -13.41 -0.84 7.27
CA LEU A 14 -12.66 -2.01 7.72
C LEU A 14 -13.46 -3.33 7.63
N GLY A 15 -14.71 -3.28 7.16
CA GLY A 15 -15.60 -4.45 7.08
C GLY A 15 -16.14 -4.95 8.43
N TYR A 16 -16.15 -4.12 9.47
CA TYR A 16 -16.70 -4.45 10.79
C TYR A 16 -18.20 -4.11 10.89
N PRO A 17 -18.94 -4.76 11.82
CA PRO A 17 -20.31 -4.36 12.14
C PRO A 17 -20.37 -2.90 12.63
N PRO A 18 -21.12 -2.00 11.95
CA PRO A 18 -21.10 -0.57 12.28
C PRO A 18 -21.88 -0.23 13.54
N ASN A 19 -22.82 -1.07 13.98
CA ASN A 19 -23.72 -0.75 15.09
C ASN A 19 -23.20 -1.20 16.48
N GLU A 20 -21.98 -1.74 16.54
CA GLU A 20 -21.35 -2.16 17.80
C GLU A 20 -20.37 -1.09 18.31
N PRO A 21 -20.63 -0.42 19.45
CA PRO A 21 -19.76 0.65 19.95
C PRO A 21 -18.30 0.21 20.20
N GLY A 22 -18.09 -1.06 20.60
CA GLY A 22 -16.76 -1.62 20.77
C GLY A 22 -15.98 -1.70 19.45
N GLN A 23 -16.66 -2.09 18.36
CA GLN A 23 -16.06 -2.14 17.03
C GLN A 23 -15.79 -0.75 16.47
N GLN A 24 -16.71 0.20 16.70
CA GLN A 24 -16.54 1.59 16.28
C GLN A 24 -15.25 2.20 16.86
N LYS A 25 -15.04 2.07 18.18
CA LYS A 25 -13.83 2.55 18.86
C LYS A 25 -12.58 1.84 18.34
N LYS A 26 -12.65 0.52 18.13
CA LYS A 26 -11.55 -0.28 17.58
C LYS A 26 -11.19 0.18 16.16
N ALA A 27 -12.19 0.42 15.32
CA ALA A 27 -12.03 0.82 13.93
C ALA A 27 -11.38 2.20 13.81
N ILE A 28 -11.88 3.20 14.55
CA ILE A 28 -11.27 4.54 14.59
C ILE A 28 -9.80 4.44 15.02
N LYS A 29 -9.53 3.72 16.12
CA LYS A 29 -8.17 3.56 16.64
C LYS A 29 -7.24 2.89 15.62
N TYR A 30 -7.74 1.93 14.86
CA TYR A 30 -6.96 1.27 13.81
C TYR A 30 -6.63 2.23 12.67
N LEU A 31 -7.61 2.95 12.13
CA LEU A 31 -7.39 3.91 11.05
C LEU A 31 -6.41 5.02 11.48
N CYS A 32 -6.62 5.65 12.63
CA CYS A 32 -5.72 6.70 13.14
C CYS A 32 -4.28 6.19 13.28
N LYS A 33 -4.08 4.97 13.82
CA LYS A 33 -2.75 4.36 13.95
C LYS A 33 -2.07 4.10 12.60
N CYS A 34 -2.84 3.85 11.55
CA CYS A 34 -2.34 3.67 10.20
C CYS A 34 -2.11 4.99 9.46
N GLY A 35 -2.32 6.15 10.11
CA GLY A 35 -2.29 7.45 9.45
C GLY A 35 -3.42 7.62 8.43
N LEU A 36 -4.56 6.94 8.65
CA LEU A 36 -5.74 6.97 7.80
C LEU A 36 -6.92 7.61 8.54
N ILE A 37 -7.88 8.12 7.77
CA ILE A 37 -9.16 8.64 8.26
C ILE A 37 -10.29 8.19 7.35
N ALA A 38 -11.44 7.85 7.95
CA ALA A 38 -12.67 7.57 7.21
C ALA A 38 -13.33 8.88 6.77
N VAL A 39 -13.58 8.99 5.46
CA VAL A 39 -14.17 10.17 4.82
C VAL A 39 -15.18 9.75 3.76
N TYR A 40 -15.96 10.72 3.27
CA TYR A 40 -16.69 10.62 2.02
C TYR A 40 -16.32 11.79 1.10
N LEU A 41 -16.52 11.61 -0.21
CA LEU A 41 -16.28 12.68 -1.17
C LEU A 41 -17.45 13.68 -1.12
N ARG A 42 -17.15 14.99 -1.10
CA ARG A 42 -18.18 16.04 -1.18
C ARG A 42 -19.03 15.84 -2.45
N GLY A 43 -20.35 15.83 -2.27
CA GLY A 43 -21.31 15.60 -3.36
C GLY A 43 -21.58 14.12 -3.68
N ASN A 44 -20.90 13.18 -3.01
CA ASN A 44 -21.19 11.75 -3.12
C ASN A 44 -22.01 11.23 -1.92
N ASP A 45 -22.45 9.98 -2.04
CA ASP A 45 -23.21 9.26 -1.02
C ASP A 45 -22.42 9.12 0.31
N PRO A 46 -22.88 9.75 1.41
CA PRO A 46 -22.22 9.68 2.72
C PRO A 46 -22.33 8.29 3.37
N PHE A 47 -23.12 7.36 2.84
CA PHE A 47 -23.18 5.97 3.33
C PHE A 47 -22.13 5.05 2.69
N ARG A 48 -21.26 5.58 1.83
CA ARG A 48 -20.17 4.84 1.18
C ARG A 48 -18.80 5.41 1.60
N PRO A 49 -18.40 5.22 2.87
CA PRO A 49 -17.15 5.75 3.38
C PRO A 49 -15.93 5.09 2.72
N MET A 50 -14.83 5.83 2.68
CA MET A 50 -13.51 5.36 2.26
C MET A 50 -12.42 5.80 3.24
N ALA A 51 -11.32 5.04 3.32
CA ALA A 51 -10.12 5.48 4.01
C ALA A 51 -9.21 6.25 3.05
N ILE A 52 -8.74 7.41 3.50
CA ILE A 52 -7.64 8.14 2.86
C ILE A 52 -6.53 8.42 3.87
N GLY A 53 -5.32 8.71 3.38
CA GLY A 53 -4.23 9.18 4.23
C GLY A 53 -4.59 10.51 4.91
N MET A 54 -4.21 10.65 6.18
CA MET A 54 -4.43 11.88 6.95
C MET A 54 -3.77 13.09 6.26
N GLU A 55 -2.61 12.91 5.64
CA GLU A 55 -1.94 13.95 4.84
C GLU A 55 -2.72 14.33 3.57
N VAL A 56 -3.45 13.38 2.96
CA VAL A 56 -4.31 13.65 1.81
C VAL A 56 -5.52 14.47 2.25
N TYR A 57 -6.13 14.09 3.38
CA TYR A 57 -7.21 14.84 4.00
C TYR A 57 -6.79 16.28 4.35
N ASN A 58 -5.64 16.44 5.00
CA ASN A 58 -5.11 17.75 5.39
C ASN A 58 -4.82 18.67 4.19
N ARG A 59 -4.41 18.09 3.05
CA ARG A 59 -4.13 18.85 1.82
C ARG A 59 -5.40 19.28 1.08
N ASP A 60 -6.49 18.54 1.22
CA ASP A 60 -7.76 18.80 0.50
C ASP A 60 -9.00 18.52 1.38
N PRO A 61 -9.21 19.31 2.44
CA PRO A 61 -10.32 19.09 3.37
C PRO A 61 -11.69 19.49 2.79
N TYR A 62 -11.72 20.08 1.58
CA TYR A 62 -12.96 20.49 0.93
C TYR A 62 -13.57 19.37 0.10
N ASN A 63 -12.74 18.56 -0.58
CA ASN A 63 -13.23 17.43 -1.35
C ASN A 63 -13.46 16.19 -0.48
N TYR A 64 -12.70 16.02 0.60
CA TYR A 64 -12.85 14.90 1.53
C TYR A 64 -13.48 15.36 2.83
N ILE A 65 -14.69 14.89 3.13
CA ILE A 65 -15.43 15.28 4.32
C ILE A 65 -15.32 14.18 5.37
N SER A 66 -14.81 14.53 6.56
CA SER A 66 -14.78 13.63 7.71
C SER A 66 -16.16 13.50 8.34
N TYR A 67 -16.48 12.32 8.87
CA TYR A 67 -17.67 12.10 9.67
C TYR A 67 -17.52 12.68 11.08
N SER A 68 -18.62 13.10 11.69
CA SER A 68 -18.65 13.57 13.07
C SER A 68 -18.70 12.41 14.07
N ASP A 69 -18.19 12.63 15.28
CA ASP A 69 -18.25 11.65 16.38
C ASP A 69 -19.67 11.47 16.95
N SER A 70 -20.55 12.45 16.71
CA SER A 70 -21.97 12.41 17.09
C SER A 70 -22.85 12.52 15.83
N PRO A 71 -24.00 11.82 15.76
CA PRO A 71 -24.95 12.01 14.67
C PRO A 71 -25.40 13.47 14.67
N ARG A 72 -25.22 14.17 13.55
CA ARG A 72 -25.83 15.50 13.33
C ARG A 72 -27.03 15.36 12.40
N ILE A 73 -28.10 16.05 12.79
CA ILE A 73 -29.27 16.30 11.95
C ILE A 73 -28.82 17.27 10.84
N LEU A 74 -29.13 16.95 9.58
CA LEU A 74 -28.91 17.87 8.47
C LEU A 74 -29.94 19.01 8.58
N GLU A 75 -29.48 20.24 8.85
CA GLU A 75 -30.24 21.44 8.50
C GLU A 75 -29.84 21.85 7.08
N GLU A 76 -30.83 21.96 6.20
CA GLU A 76 -30.69 22.51 4.84
C GLU A 76 -30.40 24.03 4.90
N ASP A 77 -29.40 24.46 4.12
CA ASP A 77 -29.09 25.80 3.62
C ASP A 77 -29.52 27.06 4.42
N ALA A 78 -28.52 27.77 5.00
CA ALA A 78 -28.48 29.25 5.01
C ALA A 78 -27.10 29.84 5.41
N SER A 79 -26.46 30.54 4.47
CA SER A 79 -25.62 31.75 4.57
C SER A 79 -24.74 32.08 5.81
N HIS A 80 -23.47 32.36 5.52
CA HIS A 80 -22.54 33.36 6.12
C HIS A 80 -22.42 33.49 7.65
N SER A 81 -21.25 33.13 8.20
CA SER A 81 -20.44 34.00 9.07
C SER A 81 -19.10 33.36 9.48
N GLN A 82 -18.13 34.23 9.75
CA GLN A 82 -16.71 33.96 10.01
C GLN A 82 -16.40 33.46 11.44
N SER A 83 -15.20 32.88 11.55
CA SER A 83 -14.32 32.79 12.74
C SER A 83 -14.65 31.72 13.81
N GLN A 84 -13.72 30.82 14.11
CA GLN A 84 -12.67 30.99 15.12
C GLN A 84 -11.77 29.74 15.18
N HIS A 85 -10.48 29.99 15.39
CA HIS A 85 -9.48 29.03 15.86
C HIS A 85 -9.99 28.24 17.07
N ASN A 86 -9.63 26.96 17.16
CA ASN A 86 -9.08 26.43 18.42
C ASN A 86 -8.11 25.28 18.15
N ALA A 87 -6.93 25.44 18.74
CA ALA A 87 -5.82 24.51 18.75
C ALA A 87 -6.10 23.34 19.70
N ILE A 88 -5.31 22.29 19.47
CA ILE A 88 -5.20 21.01 20.16
C ILE A 88 -5.00 21.17 21.67
N ASP A 89 -5.59 20.28 22.47
CA ASP A 89 -5.04 19.92 23.79
C ASP A 89 -5.14 18.41 24.04
N ASP A 90 -4.17 17.95 24.82
CA ASP A 90 -3.54 16.65 24.93
C ASP A 90 -4.25 15.60 25.79
N SER A 91 -3.67 14.39 25.69
CA SER A 91 -3.56 13.36 26.73
C SER A 91 -4.53 12.18 26.69
N PHE A 92 -4.03 11.03 26.24
CA PHE A 92 -4.36 9.73 26.85
C PHE A 92 -3.14 8.79 26.81
N ASN A 93 -2.50 8.66 27.97
CA ASN A 93 -1.35 7.79 28.22
C ASN A 93 -1.80 6.38 28.67
N TYR A 94 -0.90 5.40 28.48
CA TYR A 94 -1.07 3.95 28.33
C TYR A 94 -1.97 3.15 29.29
N GLY A 95 -2.65 2.17 28.69
CA GLY A 95 -2.88 0.84 29.25
C GLY A 95 -2.69 -0.19 28.13
N ALA A 96 -1.46 -0.69 28.00
CA ALA A 96 -1.09 -1.76 27.09
C ALA A 96 -1.18 -3.07 27.85
N GLU A 97 -2.05 -3.99 27.41
CA GLU A 97 -1.84 -5.42 27.60
C GLU A 97 -2.86 -6.21 26.77
N GLY A 98 -2.37 -7.14 25.94
CA GLY A 98 -3.08 -8.40 25.71
C GLY A 98 -3.44 -8.82 24.29
N PHE A 99 -3.63 -7.94 23.30
CA PHE A 99 -4.29 -8.40 22.04
C PHE A 99 -3.79 -7.82 20.70
N LEU A 100 -2.68 -7.06 20.68
CA LEU A 100 -2.19 -6.37 19.45
C LEU A 100 -0.67 -6.50 19.16
N ALA A 101 0.09 -7.27 19.95
CA ALA A 101 1.55 -7.31 19.81
C ALA A 101 2.02 -7.92 18.46
N ASP A 102 1.35 -8.96 17.95
CA ASP A 102 1.87 -9.72 16.81
C ASP A 102 1.83 -8.99 15.44
N SER A 103 0.96 -7.99 15.25
CA SER A 103 0.78 -7.35 13.93
C SER A 103 1.75 -6.19 13.68
N PHE A 104 2.06 -5.38 14.69
CA PHE A 104 3.01 -4.26 14.59
C PHE A 104 4.47 -4.70 14.68
N ASP A 105 4.76 -5.79 15.40
CA ASP A 105 6.12 -6.33 15.54
C ASP A 105 6.73 -6.78 14.21
N SER A 106 5.89 -7.15 13.23
CA SER A 106 6.39 -7.74 11.98
C SER A 106 6.84 -6.71 10.93
N ILE A 107 6.18 -5.55 10.80
CA ILE A 107 6.68 -4.44 9.96
C ILE A 107 7.87 -3.76 10.62
N SER A 108 7.84 -3.57 11.95
CA SER A 108 8.96 -2.98 12.68
C SER A 108 10.20 -3.87 12.59
N ALA A 109 10.04 -5.19 12.60
CA ALA A 109 11.12 -6.15 12.34
C ALA A 109 11.71 -5.97 10.93
N TYR A 110 10.87 -5.83 9.90
CA TYR A 110 11.33 -5.54 8.54
C TYR A 110 12.10 -4.22 8.48
N TRP A 111 11.57 -3.12 9.03
CA TRP A 111 12.26 -1.83 9.03
C TRP A 111 13.56 -1.85 9.82
N SER A 112 13.61 -2.61 10.92
CA SER A 112 14.85 -2.84 11.67
C SER A 112 15.89 -3.61 10.84
N HIS A 113 15.44 -4.58 10.03
CA HIS A 113 16.30 -5.28 9.07
C HIS A 113 16.84 -4.34 7.98
N LEU A 114 16.03 -3.40 7.49
CA LEU A 114 16.47 -2.40 6.51
C LEU A 114 17.59 -1.51 7.07
N GLN A 115 17.46 -1.08 8.33
CA GLN A 115 18.48 -0.26 8.99
C GLN A 115 19.80 -1.01 9.17
N LYS A 116 19.74 -2.30 9.55
CA LYS A 116 20.91 -3.17 9.71
C LYS A 116 21.61 -3.46 8.38
N ASN A 117 20.86 -3.54 7.29
CA ASN A 117 21.34 -3.85 5.93
C ASN A 117 21.07 -2.66 5.00
N SER A 118 21.59 -1.50 5.38
CA SER A 118 21.40 -0.21 4.71
C SER A 118 22.30 0.00 3.49
N ASP A 119 23.26 -0.90 3.28
CA ASP A 119 24.12 -0.96 2.09
C ASP A 119 23.33 -1.36 0.84
N LEU A 120 22.28 -2.16 1.01
CA LEU A 120 21.39 -2.58 -0.08
C LEU A 120 20.46 -1.45 -0.52
N MET A 121 20.30 -1.32 -1.84
CA MET A 121 19.27 -0.48 -2.45
C MET A 121 17.95 -1.24 -2.48
N THR A 122 16.89 -0.65 -1.90
CA THR A 122 15.56 -1.26 -1.87
C THR A 122 14.76 -0.82 -3.09
N ILE A 123 14.50 -1.74 -4.03
CA ILE A 123 13.73 -1.49 -5.25
C ILE A 123 12.44 -2.30 -5.19
N GLY A 124 11.31 -1.68 -5.52
CA GLY A 124 10.01 -2.32 -5.58
C GLY A 124 9.68 -2.79 -7.00
N TYR A 125 9.01 -3.93 -7.09
CA TYR A 125 8.40 -4.39 -8.33
C TYR A 125 6.99 -4.92 -8.08
N ALA A 126 6.08 -4.58 -8.98
CA ALA A 126 4.71 -5.06 -8.97
C ALA A 126 4.27 -5.49 -10.37
N MET A 127 3.34 -6.42 -10.45
CA MET A 127 2.67 -6.76 -11.71
C MET A 127 1.17 -6.86 -11.52
N THR A 128 0.42 -6.62 -12.59
CA THR A 128 -1.00 -6.96 -12.66
C THR A 128 -1.26 -7.88 -13.86
N SER A 129 -2.05 -8.93 -13.63
CA SER A 129 -2.46 -9.82 -14.70
C SER A 129 -3.50 -9.16 -15.60
N SER A 130 -3.53 -9.58 -16.87
CA SER A 130 -4.56 -9.16 -17.82
C SER A 130 -5.90 -9.80 -17.47
N THR A 131 -6.63 -9.24 -16.49
CA THR A 131 -8.05 -9.55 -16.27
C THR A 131 -8.92 -8.65 -17.14
N SER A 132 -10.21 -8.97 -17.29
CA SER A 132 -11.21 -8.18 -18.05
C SER A 132 -11.50 -6.79 -17.43
N GLU A 133 -10.64 -6.31 -16.55
CA GLU A 133 -10.77 -5.03 -15.87
C GLU A 133 -10.55 -3.85 -16.81
N ILE A 134 -11.42 -2.85 -16.63
CA ILE A 134 -11.41 -1.55 -17.29
C ILE A 134 -10.10 -0.83 -16.92
N GLY A 135 -9.46 -0.15 -17.87
CA GLY A 135 -8.14 0.48 -17.69
C GLY A 135 -8.01 1.41 -16.47
N ALA A 136 -9.09 2.11 -16.07
CA ALA A 136 -9.11 2.97 -14.89
C ALA A 136 -8.96 2.19 -13.56
N SER A 137 -9.56 1.00 -13.45
CA SER A 137 -9.41 0.14 -12.27
C SER A 137 -7.97 -0.36 -12.14
N ARG A 138 -7.33 -0.68 -13.28
CA ARG A 138 -5.94 -1.13 -13.34
C ARG A 138 -4.96 -0.06 -12.87
N VAL A 139 -5.10 1.17 -13.37
CA VAL A 139 -4.28 2.31 -12.91
C VAL A 139 -4.43 2.51 -11.40
N THR A 140 -5.66 2.43 -10.89
CA THR A 140 -5.92 2.57 -9.45
C THR A 140 -5.25 1.46 -8.64
N LEU A 141 -5.36 0.21 -9.08
CA LEU A 141 -4.73 -0.93 -8.41
C LEU A 141 -3.20 -0.81 -8.42
N LEU A 142 -2.61 -0.52 -9.58
CA LEU A 142 -1.16 -0.32 -9.72
C LEU A 142 -0.67 0.84 -8.86
N GLN A 143 -1.42 1.94 -8.78
CA GLN A 143 -1.07 3.05 -7.90
C GLN A 143 -1.07 2.62 -6.43
N LEU A 144 -2.08 1.87 -5.97
CA LEU A 144 -2.11 1.33 -4.61
C LEU A 144 -0.92 0.38 -4.33
N MET A 145 -0.51 -0.40 -5.33
CA MET A 145 0.67 -1.26 -5.22
C MET A 145 1.96 -0.43 -5.10
N ILE A 146 2.12 0.60 -5.93
CA ILE A 146 3.24 1.53 -5.87
C ILE A 146 3.32 2.21 -4.49
N ASP A 147 2.19 2.73 -4.01
CA ASP A 147 2.12 3.39 -2.71
C ASP A 147 2.50 2.45 -1.57
N LYS A 148 2.08 1.17 -1.62
CA LYS A 148 2.49 0.14 -0.64
C LYS A 148 3.99 -0.11 -0.67
N LEU A 149 4.58 -0.22 -1.86
CA LEU A 149 6.02 -0.46 -2.02
C LEU A 149 6.84 0.70 -1.46
N TYR A 150 6.42 1.95 -1.68
CA TYR A 150 7.05 3.11 -1.05
C TYR A 150 6.83 3.17 0.46
N LEU A 151 5.57 3.14 0.92
CA LEU A 151 5.23 3.41 2.32
C LEU A 151 5.70 2.31 3.27
N ARG A 152 5.46 1.05 2.88
CA ARG A 152 5.73 -0.14 3.71
C ARG A 152 7.02 -0.82 3.34
N GLY A 153 7.24 -1.01 2.03
CA GLY A 153 8.46 -1.61 1.50
C GLY A 153 9.71 -0.74 1.67
N LYS A 154 9.53 0.59 1.87
CA LYS A 154 10.61 1.59 1.91
C LYS A 154 11.47 1.55 0.64
N CYS A 155 10.83 1.30 -0.50
CA CYS A 155 11.48 1.32 -1.80
C CYS A 155 11.93 2.74 -2.13
N VAL A 156 13.09 2.88 -2.77
CA VAL A 156 13.55 4.17 -3.32
C VAL A 156 13.07 4.36 -4.75
N GLU A 157 12.90 3.26 -5.48
CA GLU A 157 12.37 3.20 -6.85
C GLU A 157 11.40 2.02 -6.95
N VAL A 158 10.33 2.17 -7.72
CA VAL A 158 9.29 1.19 -7.99
C VAL A 158 9.06 1.07 -9.50
N PHE A 159 9.09 -0.17 -9.98
CA PHE A 159 8.81 -0.53 -11.37
C PHE A 159 7.57 -1.42 -11.42
N VAL A 160 6.84 -1.39 -12.54
CA VAL A 160 5.60 -2.16 -12.67
C VAL A 160 5.43 -2.80 -14.03
N SER A 161 4.90 -4.01 -14.08
CA SER A 161 4.38 -4.61 -15.32
C SER A 161 2.86 -4.48 -15.34
N PRO A 162 2.26 -3.52 -16.09
CA PRO A 162 0.83 -3.25 -16.00
C PRO A 162 -0.04 -4.36 -16.57
N CYS A 163 0.44 -5.09 -17.57
CA CYS A 163 -0.34 -6.10 -18.27
C CYS A 163 0.58 -7.23 -18.67
N CYS A 164 0.58 -8.32 -17.91
CA CYS A 164 1.32 -9.52 -18.27
C CYS A 164 0.52 -10.79 -17.92
N LEU A 165 0.75 -11.85 -18.69
CA LEU A 165 0.19 -13.16 -18.34
C LEU A 165 0.92 -13.71 -17.11
N VAL A 166 0.20 -14.40 -16.23
CA VAL A 166 0.76 -14.93 -14.97
C VAL A 166 1.92 -15.91 -15.21
N ASN A 167 1.89 -16.62 -16.34
CA ASN A 167 2.91 -17.57 -16.78
C ASN A 167 3.95 -16.98 -17.75
N GLN A 168 3.90 -15.68 -18.04
CA GLN A 168 4.88 -15.04 -18.91
C GLN A 168 6.21 -14.86 -18.15
N PRO A 169 7.35 -15.31 -18.74
CA PRO A 169 8.66 -15.15 -18.12
C PRO A 169 8.94 -13.70 -17.76
N ILE A 170 9.54 -13.44 -16.58
CA ILE A 170 9.77 -12.08 -16.06
C ILE A 170 10.40 -11.18 -17.13
N LEU A 171 11.44 -11.66 -17.81
CA LEU A 171 12.23 -10.87 -18.78
C LEU A 171 11.57 -10.66 -20.15
N GLU A 172 10.42 -11.27 -20.37
CA GLU A 172 9.68 -11.18 -21.64
C GLU A 172 8.40 -10.34 -21.50
N ARG A 173 8.15 -9.75 -20.33
CA ARG A 173 6.96 -8.95 -20.06
C ARG A 173 7.02 -7.59 -20.74
N ASP A 174 5.84 -6.97 -20.84
CA ASP A 174 5.65 -5.59 -21.31
C ASP A 174 6.14 -5.35 -22.75
N CYS A 175 6.01 -6.37 -23.61
CA CYS A 175 6.23 -6.26 -25.05
C CYS A 175 4.92 -6.54 -25.82
N PRO A 176 4.33 -5.53 -26.50
CA PRO A 176 4.73 -4.13 -26.56
C PRO A 176 4.50 -3.38 -25.22
N ARG A 177 5.25 -2.30 -25.01
CA ARG A 177 5.22 -1.51 -23.76
C ARG A 177 3.87 -0.83 -23.56
N ALA A 178 3.35 -0.87 -22.33
CA ALA A 178 2.08 -0.26 -21.94
C ALA A 178 2.23 1.24 -21.60
N ASN A 179 2.80 2.04 -22.51
CA ASN A 179 3.22 3.43 -22.27
C ASN A 179 2.09 4.33 -21.75
N GLU A 180 0.87 4.18 -22.27
CA GLU A 180 -0.29 4.97 -21.83
C GLU A 180 -0.64 4.73 -20.37
N THR A 181 -0.56 3.47 -19.90
CA THR A 181 -0.82 3.13 -18.49
C THR A 181 0.31 3.65 -17.60
N LEU A 182 1.56 3.47 -18.01
CA LEU A 182 2.73 3.92 -17.26
C LEU A 182 2.72 5.45 -17.05
N ALA A 183 2.32 6.22 -18.07
CA ALA A 183 2.23 7.68 -17.98
C ALA A 183 1.23 8.19 -16.94
N LEU A 184 0.25 7.37 -16.53
CA LEU A 184 -0.75 7.71 -15.52
C LEU A 184 -0.31 7.39 -14.09
N LEU A 185 0.75 6.59 -13.92
CA LEU A 185 1.20 6.11 -12.61
C LEU A 185 2.21 7.06 -11.98
N LYS A 186 1.89 7.57 -10.79
CA LYS A 186 2.77 8.48 -10.06
C LYS A 186 3.79 7.69 -9.26
N GLY A 187 5.06 8.08 -9.37
CA GLY A 187 6.16 7.43 -8.67
C GLY A 187 6.63 6.13 -9.32
N CYS A 188 6.11 5.75 -10.48
CA CYS A 188 6.64 4.62 -11.25
C CYS A 188 7.89 5.06 -12.04
N GLN A 189 8.97 4.27 -12.00
CA GLN A 189 10.18 4.49 -12.80
C GLN A 189 10.17 3.72 -14.13
N GLY A 190 9.10 2.99 -14.42
CA GLY A 190 8.91 2.28 -15.67
C GLY A 190 8.54 0.81 -15.48
N ASP A 191 8.80 0.02 -16.50
CA ASP A 191 8.42 -1.40 -16.57
C ASP A 191 9.59 -2.36 -16.31
N ILE A 192 9.40 -3.64 -16.61
CA ILE A 192 10.45 -4.65 -16.37
C ILE A 192 11.73 -4.36 -17.17
N THR A 193 11.60 -3.72 -18.34
CA THR A 193 12.77 -3.34 -19.15
C THR A 193 13.56 -2.25 -18.42
N ASP A 194 12.88 -1.25 -17.85
CA ASP A 194 13.57 -0.20 -17.08
C ASP A 194 14.14 -0.75 -15.77
N LEU A 195 13.45 -1.69 -15.10
CA LEU A 195 13.98 -2.37 -13.93
C LEU A 195 15.27 -3.13 -14.27
N THR A 196 15.28 -3.89 -15.36
CA THR A 196 16.44 -4.69 -15.76
C THR A 196 17.63 -3.81 -16.14
N LEU A 197 17.39 -2.69 -16.84
CA LEU A 197 18.41 -1.67 -17.08
C LEU A 197 18.95 -1.09 -15.76
N LYS A 198 18.06 -0.71 -14.84
CA LYS A 198 18.46 -0.20 -13.52
C LYS A 198 19.31 -1.19 -12.75
N VAL A 199 18.89 -2.45 -12.72
CA VAL A 199 19.62 -3.54 -12.05
C VAL A 199 20.97 -3.77 -12.73
N HIS A 200 21.04 -3.74 -14.06
CA HIS A 200 22.28 -3.92 -14.79
C HIS A 200 23.31 -2.80 -14.48
N ASP A 201 22.85 -1.55 -14.43
CA ASP A 201 23.74 -0.39 -14.25
C ASP A 201 24.14 -0.14 -12.79
N THR A 202 23.40 -0.71 -11.85
CA THR A 202 23.62 -0.52 -10.42
C THR A 202 24.69 -1.46 -9.87
N GLN A 203 25.81 -0.89 -9.43
CA GLN A 203 26.90 -1.63 -8.75
C GLN A 203 26.54 -2.04 -7.30
N ARG A 204 25.52 -1.43 -6.71
CA ARG A 204 25.06 -1.74 -5.34
C ARG A 204 24.31 -3.06 -5.30
N GLY A 205 24.36 -3.73 -4.14
CA GLY A 205 23.45 -4.84 -3.86
C GLY A 205 22.01 -4.35 -3.81
N ILE A 206 21.07 -5.16 -4.32
CA ILE A 206 19.65 -4.82 -4.40
C ILE A 206 18.83 -5.76 -3.52
N ARG A 207 17.92 -5.16 -2.74
CA ARG A 207 16.77 -5.83 -2.12
C ARG A 207 15.57 -5.58 -3.02
N LEU A 208 15.07 -6.64 -3.65
CA LEU A 208 13.86 -6.55 -4.48
C LEU A 208 12.62 -6.76 -3.60
N VAL A 209 11.69 -5.81 -3.57
CA VAL A 209 10.47 -5.89 -2.77
C VAL A 209 9.28 -6.18 -3.67
N ILE A 210 8.49 -7.18 -3.31
CA ILE A 210 7.26 -7.57 -4.02
C ILE A 210 6.09 -7.68 -3.04
N ILE A 211 4.86 -7.53 -3.52
CA ILE A 211 3.66 -7.45 -2.67
C ILE A 211 3.10 -8.83 -2.29
N ASP A 212 3.36 -9.83 -3.12
CA ASP A 212 3.09 -11.24 -2.87
C ASP A 212 3.98 -12.08 -3.81
N TYR A 213 3.93 -13.40 -3.69
CA TYR A 213 4.70 -14.32 -4.54
C TYR A 213 4.39 -14.17 -6.04
N ALA A 214 3.10 -14.02 -6.38
CA ALA A 214 2.66 -13.88 -7.77
C ALA A 214 3.07 -12.53 -8.37
N GLY A 215 3.35 -11.54 -7.53
CA GLY A 215 3.85 -10.22 -7.91
C GLY A 215 5.23 -10.24 -8.58
N LEU A 216 5.98 -11.34 -8.49
CA LEU A 216 7.19 -11.55 -9.28
C LEU A 216 6.96 -12.59 -10.38
N SER A 217 6.69 -13.84 -10.04
CA SER A 217 6.39 -14.93 -10.98
C SER A 217 5.86 -16.11 -10.20
N THR A 218 4.97 -16.90 -10.81
CA THR A 218 4.49 -18.15 -10.22
C THR A 218 5.37 -19.36 -10.57
N SER A 219 6.39 -19.20 -11.43
CA SER A 219 7.37 -20.25 -11.76
C SER A 219 8.64 -20.07 -10.94
N PRO A 220 8.98 -21.03 -10.06
CA PRO A 220 10.26 -21.02 -9.35
C PRO A 220 11.48 -21.00 -10.29
N GLU A 221 11.40 -21.71 -11.41
CA GLU A 221 12.47 -21.78 -12.41
C GLU A 221 12.73 -20.41 -13.05
N ASP A 222 11.67 -19.66 -13.34
CA ASP A 222 11.76 -18.31 -13.89
C ASP A 222 12.37 -17.32 -12.89
N ILE A 223 11.97 -17.40 -11.61
CA ILE A 223 12.61 -16.63 -10.52
C ILE A 223 14.09 -16.97 -10.41
N GLN A 224 14.45 -18.26 -10.46
CA GLN A 224 15.84 -18.69 -10.40
C GLN A 224 16.63 -18.17 -11.60
N LYS A 225 16.09 -18.27 -12.82
CA LYS A 225 16.71 -17.75 -14.04
C LYS A 225 16.96 -16.25 -13.92
N PHE A 226 15.97 -15.49 -13.46
CA PHE A 226 16.07 -14.07 -13.20
C PHE A 226 17.20 -13.74 -12.20
N LEU A 227 17.24 -14.43 -11.06
CA LEU A 227 18.28 -14.22 -10.03
C LEU A 227 19.68 -14.68 -10.46
N ARG A 228 19.79 -15.67 -11.35
CA ARG A 228 21.06 -16.10 -11.96
C ARG A 228 21.60 -15.04 -12.91
N THR A 229 20.72 -14.40 -13.69
CA THR A 229 21.06 -13.27 -14.56
C THR A 229 21.53 -12.07 -13.74
N TYR A 230 20.77 -11.65 -12.73
CA TYR A 230 21.09 -10.45 -11.94
C TYR A 230 21.69 -10.78 -10.56
N LYS A 231 23.02 -10.96 -10.54
CA LYS A 231 23.77 -11.37 -9.34
C LYS A 231 23.84 -10.31 -8.23
N ASN A 232 23.54 -9.05 -8.54
CA ASN A 232 23.49 -7.96 -7.58
C ASN A 232 22.19 -7.93 -6.78
N ILE A 233 21.12 -8.64 -7.19
CA ILE A 233 19.94 -8.88 -6.33
C ILE A 233 20.34 -9.85 -5.21
N LYS A 234 20.40 -9.37 -3.96
CA LYS A 234 20.90 -10.13 -2.80
C LYS A 234 19.81 -10.79 -1.99
N GLU A 235 18.61 -10.23 -2.02
CA GLU A 235 17.44 -10.78 -1.36
C GLU A 235 16.14 -10.28 -1.99
N ILE A 236 15.08 -11.06 -1.77
CA ILE A 236 13.71 -10.68 -2.10
C ILE A 236 12.95 -10.52 -0.79
N ALA A 237 12.31 -9.36 -0.60
CA ALA A 237 11.38 -9.11 0.49
C ALA A 237 9.94 -9.23 -0.04
N ILE A 238 9.16 -10.12 0.55
CA ILE A 238 7.81 -10.46 0.11
C ILE A 238 6.83 -9.92 1.14
N GLY A 239 5.94 -9.03 0.71
CA GLY A 239 4.85 -8.53 1.54
C GLY A 239 3.82 -9.62 1.84
N HIS A 240 3.40 -9.72 3.09
CA HIS A 240 2.36 -10.63 3.54
C HIS A 240 1.37 -9.88 4.40
N GLY A 241 0.43 -9.14 3.80
CA GLY A 241 -0.64 -8.48 4.53
C GLY A 241 -0.13 -7.49 5.59
N SER A 242 0.22 -7.94 6.80
CA SER A 242 0.84 -7.16 7.88
C SER A 242 2.36 -7.31 8.04
N SER A 243 3.04 -8.25 7.37
CA SER A 243 4.48 -8.52 7.57
C SER A 243 5.30 -8.53 6.27
N PHE A 244 6.62 -8.71 6.38
CA PHE A 244 7.48 -9.06 5.25
C PHE A 244 8.28 -10.33 5.56
N GLU A 245 8.34 -11.22 4.59
CA GLU A 245 9.27 -12.35 4.57
C GLU A 245 10.50 -11.98 3.76
N ILE A 246 11.70 -12.31 4.27
CA ILE A 246 12.96 -12.00 3.59
C ILE A 246 13.62 -13.30 3.16
N LEU A 247 13.80 -13.45 1.85
CA LEU A 247 14.44 -14.61 1.24
C LEU A 247 15.78 -14.20 0.63
N SER A 248 16.87 -14.72 1.19
CA SER A 248 18.20 -14.49 0.64
C SER A 248 18.33 -15.16 -0.73
N ARG A 249 19.12 -14.54 -1.62
CA ARG A 249 19.41 -15.09 -2.95
C ARG A 249 19.97 -16.52 -2.88
N LEU A 250 20.80 -16.81 -1.87
CA LEU A 250 21.36 -18.15 -1.68
C LEU A 250 20.28 -19.19 -1.39
N LYS A 251 19.27 -18.85 -0.58
CA LYS A 251 18.14 -19.75 -0.28
C LYS A 251 17.30 -19.98 -1.54
N LEU A 252 17.06 -18.93 -2.33
CA LEU A 252 16.26 -18.99 -3.56
C LEU A 252 16.90 -19.80 -4.71
N LEU A 253 18.22 -19.98 -4.69
CA LEU A 253 18.96 -20.71 -5.72
C LEU A 253 19.37 -22.13 -5.32
N LYS A 254 19.10 -22.54 -4.07
CA LYS A 254 19.52 -23.84 -3.53
C LYS A 254 18.49 -24.96 -3.69
N THR A 255 17.41 -24.73 -4.42
CA THR A 255 16.28 -25.69 -4.52
C THR A 255 16.52 -26.88 -5.47
N ASP A 256 17.72 -27.02 -6.04
CA ASP A 256 18.08 -28.11 -6.98
C ASP A 256 18.85 -29.27 -6.31
N SER A 257 18.41 -29.79 -5.16
CA SER A 257 19.01 -31.00 -4.56
C SER A 257 18.07 -31.75 -3.63
N ILE A 258 17.02 -32.38 -4.18
CA ILE A 258 16.47 -33.65 -3.67
C ILE A 258 16.26 -34.57 -4.87
#